data_AF-A0A226H5S3-F1
#
_entry.id   AF-A0A226H5S3-F1
#
_cell.length_a   1.000
_cell.length_b   1.000
_cell.length_c   1.000
_cell.angle_alpha   90.00
_cell.angle_beta   90.00
_cell.angle_gamma   90.00
#
_symmetry.space_group_name_H-M   'P 1'
#
loop_
_entity.id
_entity.type
_entity.pdbx_description
1 polymer ?
#
loop_
_entity_poly.entity_id
_entity_poly.type
_entity_poly.pdbx_seq_one_letter_code
_entity_poly.pdbx_strand_id
1 'polypeptide(L)'
;MNVNKILFFLPFCWCAVEAQVVSNTGVITINPKTTMSIVSDFDNKSNGTLWNDGELSLLGHFNNDGLVTFSPTIKDGNTRFDGNSKQVITGTEIPEFQNIMFNNSAAQPAIELHNEINISGTADFAQGIVNNQDFGGMVVFEENGNHVHTNTSSFATGEVTKKGGTSFTFPVGAGDHFRHSEITGSKDASNVFLANYFTKNSNPSWPHSKKIEEIDVIDDREYWTLEKKGGKGDVMLTLSWDESSTTPGDIANAEEENLHIVRWSTEKNMWVDEGGVVDVSNKTVSTPVSVSGYGVFTLAKVFAFLPCKLIVYNAVSPNGDGMNDYFRVEGLNACSISHNSVQIFNRWGVMVYEESGYGESGKLFRGYSNKLPNKLLPAGTYFYIINMSYDAGGKSQSHKKSGYLYLN
;
A
#
# COMPACT_ATOMS: atom_id res chain seq x y z
N MET A 1 -13.43 51.05 74.65
CA MET A 1 -12.80 49.97 73.84
C MET A 1 -13.43 50.02 72.46
N ASN A 2 -12.77 50.65 71.50
CA ASN A 2 -13.22 50.72 70.10
C ASN A 2 -12.71 49.47 69.37
N VAL A 3 -13.63 48.66 68.86
CA VAL A 3 -13.33 47.50 68.02
C VAL A 3 -13.28 48.00 66.57
N ASN A 4 -12.08 48.13 66.02
CA ASN A 4 -11.88 48.35 64.58
C ASN A 4 -12.22 47.07 63.82
N LYS A 5 -13.32 47.07 63.05
CA LYS A 5 -13.60 46.05 62.04
C LYS A 5 -12.81 46.37 60.78
N ILE A 6 -11.82 45.54 60.45
CA ILE A 6 -11.12 45.58 59.17
C ILE A 6 -11.98 44.82 58.15
N LEU A 7 -12.43 45.52 57.10
CA LEU A 7 -13.10 44.95 55.95
C LEU A 7 -12.03 44.50 54.95
N PHE A 8 -11.84 43.19 54.77
CA PHE A 8 -10.98 42.64 53.72
C PHE A 8 -11.78 42.56 52.42
N PHE A 9 -11.45 43.41 51.46
CA PHE A 9 -11.87 43.25 50.07
C PHE A 9 -10.93 42.22 49.44
N LEU A 10 -11.44 41.02 49.15
CA LEU A 10 -10.76 40.07 48.25
C LEU A 10 -11.05 40.53 46.82
N PRO A 11 -10.07 41.02 46.05
CA PRO A 11 -10.25 41.11 44.61
C PRO A 11 -10.34 39.68 44.08
N PHE A 12 -11.49 39.31 43.51
CA PHE A 12 -11.58 38.15 42.64
C PHE A 12 -10.66 38.42 41.45
N CYS A 13 -9.44 37.90 41.50
CA CYS A 13 -8.57 37.83 40.35
C CYS A 13 -9.18 36.79 39.42
N TRP A 14 -9.81 37.25 38.34
CA TRP A 14 -10.12 36.40 37.20
C TRP A 14 -8.77 35.98 36.60
N CYS A 15 -8.21 34.86 37.04
CA CYS A 15 -7.18 34.18 36.27
C CYS A 15 -7.86 33.70 35.00
N ALA A 16 -7.65 34.42 33.89
CA ALA A 16 -7.82 33.83 32.58
C ALA A 16 -6.90 32.60 32.54
N VAL A 17 -7.48 31.43 32.36
CA VAL A 17 -6.72 30.22 32.06
C VAL A 17 -6.28 30.38 30.61
N GLU A 18 -5.15 31.05 30.39
CA GLU A 18 -4.49 30.95 29.09
C GLU A 18 -3.99 29.52 28.96
N ALA A 19 -4.40 28.82 27.91
CA ALA A 19 -3.82 27.52 27.57
C ALA A 19 -2.30 27.70 27.49
N GLN A 20 -1.54 26.94 28.28
CA GLN A 20 -0.09 26.94 28.15
C GLN A 20 0.24 26.41 26.76
N VAL A 21 1.08 27.11 26.01
CA VAL A 21 1.63 26.67 24.71
C VAL A 21 3.14 26.74 24.86
N VAL A 22 3.85 25.69 24.45
CA VAL A 22 5.31 25.72 24.36
C VAL A 22 5.69 26.26 22.99
N SER A 23 6.01 27.55 22.93
CA SER A 23 6.48 28.20 21.70
C SER A 23 8.00 28.14 21.60
N ASN A 24 8.52 27.47 20.58
CA ASN A 24 9.94 27.48 20.25
C ASN A 24 10.25 28.59 19.24
N THR A 25 11.10 29.55 19.63
CA THR A 25 11.61 30.61 18.76
C THR A 25 13.14 30.57 18.62
N GLY A 26 13.77 29.47 19.06
CA GLY A 26 15.21 29.30 19.10
C GLY A 26 15.59 27.87 18.70
N VAL A 27 16.58 27.28 19.38
CA VAL A 27 17.01 25.91 19.10
C VAL A 27 16.69 25.00 20.28
N ILE A 28 15.93 23.94 20.01
CA ILE A 28 15.74 22.80 20.91
C ILE A 28 16.51 21.63 20.31
N THR A 29 17.36 20.99 21.11
CA THR A 29 18.08 19.78 20.73
C THR A 29 17.81 18.68 21.75
N ILE A 30 17.27 17.56 21.29
CA ILE A 30 17.03 16.35 22.08
C ILE A 30 18.09 15.34 21.66
N ASN A 31 19.09 15.14 22.51
CA ASN A 31 20.21 14.23 22.23
C ASN A 31 19.79 12.76 22.36
N PRO A 32 20.56 11.81 21.81
CA PRO A 32 20.33 10.38 22.01
C PRO A 32 20.14 10.01 23.48
N LYS A 33 19.21 9.09 23.75
CA LYS A 33 18.86 8.62 25.10
C LYS A 33 18.31 9.72 26.04
N THR A 34 17.88 10.85 25.48
CA THR A 34 17.18 11.91 26.22
C THR A 34 15.69 11.81 25.94
N THR A 35 14.87 11.96 26.98
CA THR A 35 13.41 12.02 26.84
C THR A 35 12.92 13.44 27.16
N MET A 36 12.07 13.97 26.29
CA MET A 36 11.35 15.23 26.47
C MET A 36 9.85 14.96 26.29
N SER A 37 9.02 15.52 27.15
CA SER A 37 7.57 15.44 27.03
C SER A 37 6.97 16.83 27.08
N ILE A 38 6.11 17.14 26.11
CA ILE A 38 5.38 18.40 26.02
C ILE A 38 3.90 18.06 26.20
N VAL A 39 3.38 18.44 27.36
CA VAL A 39 2.00 18.13 27.77
C VAL A 39 1.00 19.05 27.08
N SER A 40 1.39 20.30 26.85
CA SER A 40 0.59 21.30 26.15
C SER A 40 0.77 21.23 24.63
N ASP A 41 0.12 22.14 23.92
CA ASP A 41 0.42 22.38 22.50
C ASP A 41 1.89 22.80 22.33
N PHE A 42 2.51 22.30 21.26
CA PHE A 42 3.85 22.67 20.84
C PHE A 42 3.78 23.46 19.54
N ASP A 43 4.46 24.61 19.53
CA ASP A 43 4.43 25.56 18.44
C ASP A 43 5.85 25.95 18.04
N ASN A 44 6.39 25.29 17.02
CA ASN A 44 7.69 25.60 16.45
C ASN A 44 7.54 26.76 15.47
N LYS A 45 7.88 27.98 15.92
CA LYS A 45 7.74 29.19 15.12
C LYS A 45 8.70 29.20 13.94
N SER A 46 8.52 30.15 13.02
CA SER A 46 9.32 30.24 11.79
C SER A 46 10.82 30.46 11.98
N ASN A 47 11.25 30.94 13.15
CA ASN A 47 12.67 31.03 13.54
C ASN A 47 13.10 29.90 14.49
N GLY A 48 12.19 28.98 14.82
CA GLY A 48 12.41 27.83 15.67
C GLY A 48 13.08 26.69 14.91
N THR A 49 13.93 25.97 15.61
CA THR A 49 14.57 24.74 15.15
C THR A 49 14.45 23.67 16.23
N LEU A 50 14.00 22.49 15.86
CA LEU A 50 13.95 21.29 16.68
C LEU A 50 14.82 20.20 16.04
N TRP A 51 15.88 19.81 16.74
CA TRP A 51 16.70 18.63 16.43
C TRP A 51 16.29 17.49 17.36
N ASN A 52 15.75 16.40 16.82
CA ASN A 52 15.33 15.25 17.63
C ASN A 52 16.09 13.97 17.30
N ASP A 53 17.09 13.65 18.12
CA ASP A 53 17.85 12.39 18.10
C ASP A 53 17.54 11.49 19.31
N GLY A 54 16.60 11.90 20.17
CA GLY A 54 16.15 11.17 21.36
C GLY A 54 14.66 10.83 21.28
N GLU A 55 13.96 10.92 22.41
CA GLU A 55 12.53 10.63 22.52
C GLU A 55 11.75 11.91 22.83
N LEU A 56 10.86 12.32 21.93
CA LEU A 56 9.95 13.45 22.11
C LEU A 56 8.50 12.95 22.18
N SER A 57 7.83 13.11 23.33
CA SER A 57 6.40 12.86 23.46
C SER A 57 5.60 14.17 23.41
N LEU A 58 4.68 14.26 22.46
CA LEU A 58 3.74 15.37 22.26
C LEU A 58 2.34 14.90 22.64
N LEU A 59 1.75 15.52 23.67
CA LEU A 59 0.40 15.17 24.15
C LEU A 59 -0.67 16.17 23.65
N GLY A 60 -0.26 17.39 23.29
CA GLY A 60 -1.13 18.43 22.71
C GLY A 60 -1.06 18.51 21.18
N HIS A 61 -1.57 19.60 20.62
CA HIS A 61 -1.44 19.92 19.20
C HIS A 61 0.02 20.22 18.83
N PHE A 62 0.36 20.04 17.55
CA PHE A 62 1.70 20.31 17.02
C PHE A 62 1.60 21.24 15.82
N ASN A 63 2.21 22.42 15.93
CA ASN A 63 2.37 23.36 14.82
C ASN A 63 3.85 23.50 14.44
N ASN A 64 4.16 23.38 13.14
CA ASN A 64 5.51 23.59 12.63
C ASN A 64 5.58 24.62 11.50
N ASP A 65 6.05 25.82 11.84
CA ASP A 65 6.36 26.87 10.87
C ASP A 65 7.88 27.04 10.66
N GLY A 66 8.71 26.29 11.41
CA GLY A 66 10.17 26.33 11.36
C GLY A 66 10.81 24.99 10.97
N LEU A 67 12.07 24.79 11.34
CA LEU A 67 12.81 23.56 11.03
C LEU A 67 12.56 22.48 12.10
N VAL A 68 12.14 21.30 11.69
CA VAL A 68 12.11 20.08 12.52
C VAL A 68 12.88 19.01 11.76
N THR A 69 13.97 18.53 12.33
CA THR A 69 14.89 17.59 11.68
C THR A 69 15.65 16.74 12.70
N PHE A 70 16.55 15.90 12.22
CA PHE A 70 17.34 14.95 13.01
C PHE A 70 18.73 14.75 12.39
N SER A 71 19.66 14.15 13.13
CA SER A 71 21.01 13.90 12.64
C SER A 71 21.01 12.78 11.57
N PRO A 72 21.62 12.98 10.39
CA PRO A 72 21.61 11.98 9.31
C PRO A 72 22.27 10.63 9.66
N THR A 73 23.12 10.60 10.69
CA THR A 73 23.85 9.41 11.13
C THR A 73 23.19 8.69 12.31
N ILE A 74 22.21 9.31 12.98
CA ILE A 74 21.55 8.77 14.17
C ILE A 74 20.15 8.32 13.78
N LYS A 75 19.81 7.08 14.10
CA LYS A 75 18.54 6.45 13.72
C LYS A 75 17.54 6.30 14.88
N ASP A 76 17.92 6.77 16.06
CA ASP A 76 17.18 6.58 17.31
C ASP A 76 16.12 7.65 17.56
N GLY A 77 16.16 8.78 16.82
CA GLY A 77 15.21 9.88 16.99
C GLY A 77 13.76 9.42 16.82
N ASN A 78 12.94 9.65 17.84
CA ASN A 78 11.55 9.21 17.90
C ASN A 78 10.65 10.36 18.35
N THR A 79 9.60 10.62 17.58
CA THR A 79 8.56 11.60 17.92
C THR A 79 7.24 10.88 18.11
N ARG A 80 6.66 10.98 19.30
CA ARG A 80 5.46 10.25 19.70
C ARG A 80 4.30 11.24 19.86
N PHE A 81 3.21 11.00 19.15
CA PHE A 81 1.93 11.67 19.36
C PHE A 81 1.12 10.82 20.36
N ASP A 82 1.34 11.08 21.64
CA ASP A 82 0.77 10.34 22.77
C ASP A 82 -0.49 11.08 23.29
N GLY A 83 -1.65 10.83 22.68
CA GLY A 83 -2.88 11.59 22.93
C GLY A 83 -4.02 10.79 23.58
N ASN A 84 -4.86 11.50 24.34
CA ASN A 84 -6.20 11.02 24.76
C ASN A 84 -7.33 11.96 24.33
N SER A 85 -6.98 13.08 23.70
CA SER A 85 -7.85 14.00 22.98
C SER A 85 -7.36 14.11 21.55
N LYS A 86 -8.24 14.57 20.66
CA LYS A 86 -7.89 14.79 19.26
C LYS A 86 -6.64 15.69 19.15
N GLN A 87 -5.65 15.26 18.38
CA GLN A 87 -4.45 16.04 18.08
C GLN A 87 -4.53 16.58 16.66
N VAL A 88 -3.95 17.76 16.46
CA VAL A 88 -3.92 18.43 15.16
C VAL A 88 -2.46 18.71 14.85
N ILE A 89 -2.03 18.30 13.67
CA ILE A 89 -0.68 18.50 13.14
C ILE A 89 -0.80 19.53 12.01
N THR A 90 -0.26 20.73 12.25
CA THR A 90 -0.37 21.89 11.37
C THR A 90 1.00 22.52 11.11
N GLY A 91 0.99 23.59 10.30
CA GLY A 91 2.14 24.46 10.09
C GLY A 91 2.42 24.70 8.62
N THR A 92 3.32 25.63 8.33
CA THR A 92 3.71 25.96 6.94
C THR A 92 4.94 25.20 6.44
N GLU A 93 5.76 24.66 7.34
CA GLU A 93 7.00 23.94 7.01
C GLU A 93 6.86 22.45 7.26
N ILE A 94 7.51 21.63 6.43
CA ILE A 94 7.42 20.17 6.47
C ILE A 94 8.34 19.63 7.57
N PRO A 95 7.83 19.02 8.65
CA PRO A 95 8.68 18.39 9.65
C PRO A 95 9.24 17.06 9.13
N GLU A 96 10.52 16.83 9.40
CA GLU A 96 11.22 15.58 9.09
C GLU A 96 11.39 14.75 10.36
N PHE A 97 10.85 13.52 10.33
CA PHE A 97 10.93 12.58 11.44
C PHE A 97 11.81 11.39 11.08
N GLN A 98 12.76 11.06 11.96
CA GLN A 98 13.50 9.80 11.86
C GLN A 98 12.56 8.63 12.15
N ASN A 99 11.90 8.62 13.32
CA ASN A 99 10.79 7.73 13.61
C ASN A 99 9.62 8.54 14.18
N ILE A 100 8.40 8.08 13.91
CA ILE A 100 7.16 8.67 14.42
C ILE A 100 6.28 7.57 15.01
N MET A 101 5.58 7.85 16.11
CA MET A 101 4.56 6.97 16.67
C MET A 101 3.24 7.72 16.79
N PHE A 102 2.18 7.14 16.24
CA PHE A 102 0.79 7.57 16.45
C PHE A 102 0.17 6.69 17.53
N ASN A 103 -0.07 7.28 18.70
CA ASN A 103 -0.63 6.60 19.86
C ASN A 103 -1.68 7.50 20.51
N ASN A 104 -2.83 7.60 19.85
CA ASN A 104 -3.93 8.45 20.29
C ASN A 104 -5.23 7.66 20.47
N SER A 105 -5.70 7.63 21.71
CA SER A 105 -6.90 6.89 22.15
C SER A 105 -8.21 7.69 22.04
N ALA A 106 -8.17 8.89 21.47
CA ALA A 106 -9.35 9.73 21.27
C ALA A 106 -10.38 9.10 20.31
N ALA A 107 -11.55 9.73 20.22
CA ALA A 107 -12.56 9.38 19.23
C ALA A 107 -11.98 9.51 17.81
N GLN A 108 -12.27 8.52 16.95
CA GLN A 108 -11.67 8.43 15.63
C GLN A 108 -12.37 9.35 14.60
N PRO A 109 -11.61 9.96 13.67
CA PRO A 109 -10.16 9.96 13.59
C PRO A 109 -9.51 10.80 14.70
N ALA A 110 -8.46 10.25 15.30
CA ALA A 110 -7.83 10.83 16.48
C ALA A 110 -6.80 11.92 16.15
N ILE A 111 -6.25 11.90 14.93
CA ILE A 111 -5.22 12.85 14.47
C ILE A 111 -5.70 13.53 13.19
N GLU A 112 -5.71 14.85 13.18
CA GLU A 112 -5.99 15.67 11.99
C GLU A 112 -4.67 16.17 11.41
N LEU A 113 -4.36 15.78 10.17
CA LEU A 113 -3.11 16.14 9.51
C LEU A 113 -3.36 17.17 8.42
N HIS A 114 -2.89 18.40 8.63
CA HIS A 114 -3.11 19.53 7.72
C HIS A 114 -1.90 19.87 6.83
N ASN A 115 -0.72 19.36 7.16
CA ASN A 115 0.50 19.59 6.38
C ASN A 115 1.18 18.27 6.01
N GLU A 116 2.11 18.30 5.07
CA GLU A 116 3.00 17.17 4.77
C GLU A 116 3.87 16.81 5.99
N ILE A 117 4.13 15.53 6.20
CA ILE A 117 5.15 15.01 7.12
C ILE A 117 6.06 14.03 6.39
N ASN A 118 7.37 14.10 6.66
CA ASN A 118 8.36 13.21 6.06
C ASN A 118 8.90 12.22 7.09
N ILE A 119 8.91 10.93 6.75
CA ILE A 119 9.29 9.83 7.63
C ILE A 119 10.45 9.07 7.00
N SER A 120 11.63 9.16 7.61
CA SER A 120 12.86 8.54 7.09
C SER A 120 13.11 7.12 7.59
N GLY A 121 12.59 6.78 8.76
CA GLY A 121 12.69 5.47 9.41
C GLY A 121 11.31 4.84 9.59
N THR A 122 10.87 4.64 10.84
CA THR A 122 9.64 3.87 11.11
C THR A 122 8.49 4.75 11.57
N ALA A 123 7.30 4.57 10.98
CA ALA A 123 6.04 5.02 11.54
C ALA A 123 5.35 3.89 12.30
N ASP A 124 5.13 4.04 13.60
CA ASP A 124 4.37 3.11 14.41
C ASP A 124 2.91 3.57 14.52
N PHE A 125 2.01 2.86 13.85
CA PHE A 125 0.56 3.07 13.92
C PHE A 125 -0.02 2.32 15.12
N ALA A 126 0.46 2.61 16.33
CA ALA A 126 0.05 1.90 17.54
C ALA A 126 -1.45 2.04 17.83
N GLN A 127 -1.99 3.27 17.77
CA GLN A 127 -3.42 3.55 17.96
C GLN A 127 -3.77 4.93 17.38
N GLY A 128 -4.92 5.04 16.72
CA GLY A 128 -5.46 6.31 16.25
C GLY A 128 -5.31 6.50 14.75
N ILE A 129 -6.43 6.75 14.08
CA ILE A 129 -6.52 7.02 12.66
C ILE A 129 -5.99 8.44 12.40
N VAL A 130 -5.06 8.53 11.45
CA VAL A 130 -4.49 9.77 10.93
C VAL A 130 -5.35 10.23 9.75
N ASN A 131 -6.19 11.24 9.96
CA ASN A 131 -6.99 11.83 8.91
C ASN A 131 -6.19 12.88 8.14
N ASN A 132 -5.66 12.48 6.99
CA ASN A 132 -4.99 13.37 6.06
C ASN A 132 -5.83 13.61 4.78
N GLN A 133 -6.91 12.85 4.59
CA GLN A 133 -7.83 12.98 3.45
C GLN A 133 -8.68 14.26 3.50
N ASP A 134 -9.22 14.61 4.67
CA ASP A 134 -10.18 15.72 4.80
C ASP A 134 -9.49 17.07 5.02
N PHE A 135 -8.24 17.03 5.48
CA PHE A 135 -7.48 18.21 5.91
C PHE A 135 -6.33 18.58 4.96
N GLY A 136 -6.07 17.76 3.94
CA GLY A 136 -5.10 18.05 2.87
C GLY A 136 -3.64 17.77 3.24
N GLY A 137 -3.38 17.16 4.39
CA GLY A 137 -2.05 16.72 4.76
C GLY A 137 -1.57 15.50 3.95
N MET A 138 -0.25 15.28 3.97
CA MET A 138 0.37 14.17 3.24
C MET A 138 1.29 13.39 4.17
N VAL A 139 1.23 12.07 4.09
CA VAL A 139 2.17 11.20 4.79
C VAL A 139 3.18 10.70 3.76
N VAL A 140 4.46 11.03 3.94
CA VAL A 140 5.52 10.69 3.00
C VAL A 140 6.56 9.81 3.68
N PHE A 141 6.76 8.62 3.13
CA PHE A 141 7.84 7.72 3.50
C PHE A 141 9.01 7.90 2.54
N GLU A 142 10.17 8.28 3.07
CA GLU A 142 11.42 8.37 2.30
C GLU A 142 11.94 6.97 1.91
N GLU A 143 13.08 6.89 1.22
CA GLU A 143 13.62 5.64 0.65
C GLU A 143 13.66 4.46 1.64
N ASN A 144 14.08 4.73 2.88
CA ASN A 144 14.17 3.72 3.95
C ASN A 144 12.96 3.73 4.90
N GLY A 145 11.98 4.61 4.64
CA GLY A 145 10.77 4.75 5.43
C GLY A 145 9.91 3.48 5.37
N ASN A 146 9.45 3.01 6.53
CA ASN A 146 8.51 1.89 6.66
C ASN A 146 7.52 2.13 7.82
N HIS A 147 6.54 1.25 8.00
CA HIS A 147 5.62 1.30 9.13
C HIS A 147 5.45 -0.05 9.83
N VAL A 148 4.88 0.01 11.04
CA VAL A 148 4.51 -1.15 11.86
C VAL A 148 3.16 -0.92 12.53
N HIS A 149 2.54 -2.00 13.00
CA HIS A 149 1.30 -2.04 13.78
C HIS A 149 0.04 -1.45 13.11
N THR A 150 0.07 -1.10 11.83
CA THR A 150 -1.12 -0.66 11.09
C THR A 150 -2.22 -1.72 11.12
N ASN A 151 -3.44 -1.30 11.46
CA ASN A 151 -4.63 -2.16 11.58
C ASN A 151 -5.91 -1.31 11.49
N THR A 152 -7.10 -1.89 11.66
CA THR A 152 -8.38 -1.17 11.59
C THR A 152 -8.56 -0.04 12.61
N SER A 153 -7.75 0.01 13.67
CA SER A 153 -7.78 1.08 14.69
C SER A 153 -6.73 2.17 14.46
N SER A 154 -5.84 2.03 13.46
CA SER A 154 -4.73 2.94 13.24
C SER A 154 -4.14 2.79 11.82
N PHE A 155 -4.40 3.80 10.99
CA PHE A 155 -3.98 3.89 9.58
C PHE A 155 -4.12 5.36 9.09
N ALA A 156 -3.66 5.66 7.88
CA ALA A 156 -3.87 6.95 7.21
C ALA A 156 -5.09 6.92 6.29
N THR A 157 -5.99 7.92 6.37
CA THR A 157 -7.25 7.90 5.59
C THR A 157 -7.13 8.42 4.16
N GLY A 158 -6.02 9.07 3.84
CA GLY A 158 -5.79 9.71 2.55
C GLY A 158 -4.52 9.24 1.89
N GLU A 159 -4.00 10.10 1.00
CA GLU A 159 -2.86 9.74 0.17
C GLU A 159 -1.59 9.53 0.99
N VAL A 160 -0.90 8.42 0.71
CA VAL A 160 0.42 8.11 1.27
C VAL A 160 1.42 8.01 0.14
N THR A 161 2.54 8.72 0.27
CA THR A 161 3.64 8.70 -0.70
C THR A 161 4.75 7.76 -0.22
N LYS A 162 5.27 6.93 -1.13
CA LYS A 162 6.52 6.19 -0.94
C LYS A 162 7.55 6.66 -1.97
N LYS A 163 8.68 7.17 -1.49
CA LYS A 163 9.87 7.46 -2.31
C LYS A 163 10.85 6.29 -2.26
N GLY A 164 11.64 6.09 -3.30
CA GLY A 164 12.66 5.04 -3.38
C GLY A 164 12.20 3.73 -4.02
N GLY A 165 13.14 2.81 -4.18
CA GLY A 165 12.94 1.54 -4.89
C GLY A 165 12.55 0.35 -4.00
N THR A 166 12.33 0.54 -2.71
CA THR A 166 12.00 -0.57 -1.79
C THR A 166 10.53 -0.99 -1.93
N SER A 167 10.23 -2.28 -1.66
CA SER A 167 8.85 -2.74 -1.53
C SER A 167 8.17 -2.02 -0.38
N PHE A 168 6.87 -1.81 -0.48
CA PHE A 168 6.14 -1.05 0.53
C PHE A 168 4.67 -1.42 0.59
N THR A 169 4.17 -1.65 1.80
CA THR A 169 2.74 -1.77 2.07
C THR A 169 2.23 -0.39 2.46
N PHE A 170 1.27 0.16 1.73
CA PHE A 170 0.67 1.45 2.05
C PHE A 170 -0.31 1.31 3.24
N PRO A 171 -0.10 2.04 4.35
CA PRO A 171 -0.95 1.97 5.54
C PRO A 171 -2.25 2.79 5.36
N VAL A 172 -2.97 2.55 4.26
CA VAL A 172 -4.15 3.33 3.86
C VAL A 172 -5.47 2.64 4.25
N GLY A 173 -6.51 3.45 4.45
CA GLY A 173 -7.86 2.98 4.74
C GLY A 173 -8.88 4.11 4.57
N ALA A 174 -10.15 3.84 4.81
CA ALA A 174 -11.21 4.84 4.72
C ALA A 174 -12.32 4.54 5.73
N GLY A 175 -12.82 5.58 6.41
CA GLY A 175 -13.73 5.40 7.54
C GLY A 175 -13.04 4.66 8.69
N ASP A 176 -13.57 3.51 9.06
CA ASP A 176 -13.02 2.57 10.05
C ASP A 176 -12.45 1.29 9.39
N HIS A 177 -12.25 1.31 8.07
CA HIS A 177 -11.77 0.17 7.30
C HIS A 177 -10.31 0.38 6.87
N PHE A 178 -9.42 -0.43 7.44
CA PHE A 178 -8.04 -0.55 6.95
C PHE A 178 -7.97 -1.47 5.74
N ARG A 179 -7.43 -0.96 4.63
CA ARG A 179 -7.34 -1.66 3.33
C ARG A 179 -6.06 -1.29 2.62
N HIS A 180 -4.98 -1.96 3.02
CA HIS A 180 -3.68 -1.73 2.42
C HIS A 180 -3.66 -2.15 0.95
N SER A 181 -2.78 -1.48 0.22
CA SER A 181 -2.19 -1.95 -1.03
C SER A 181 -0.69 -2.15 -0.83
N GLU A 182 -0.05 -3.05 -1.54
CA GLU A 182 1.40 -3.22 -1.51
C GLU A 182 1.99 -3.12 -2.92
N ILE A 183 3.18 -2.56 -3.01
CA ILE A 183 4.00 -2.57 -4.22
C ILE A 183 5.27 -3.37 -3.99
N THR A 184 5.68 -4.12 -5.01
CA THR A 184 7.02 -4.72 -5.03
C THR A 184 8.10 -3.65 -5.15
N GLY A 185 9.30 -3.95 -4.67
CA GLY A 185 10.46 -3.09 -4.91
C GLY A 185 10.87 -3.05 -6.38
N SER A 186 11.58 -1.99 -6.75
CA SER A 186 12.25 -1.80 -8.03
C SER A 186 13.72 -1.45 -7.79
N LYS A 187 14.57 -1.53 -8.83
CA LYS A 187 15.97 -1.09 -8.72
C LYS A 187 16.14 0.42 -8.82
N ASP A 188 15.06 1.16 -9.07
CA ASP A 188 15.09 2.60 -9.31
C ASP A 188 14.82 3.38 -8.02
N ALA A 189 15.88 3.95 -7.45
CA ALA A 189 15.80 4.79 -6.25
C ALA A 189 15.11 6.14 -6.49
N SER A 190 14.88 6.54 -7.74
CA SER A 190 14.14 7.78 -8.08
C SER A 190 12.62 7.58 -8.12
N ASN A 191 12.13 6.36 -7.83
CA ASN A 191 10.72 6.05 -7.80
C ASN A 191 9.97 6.89 -6.76
N VAL A 192 8.78 7.35 -7.13
CA VAL A 192 7.81 7.99 -6.23
C VAL A 192 6.43 7.45 -6.56
N PHE A 193 5.83 6.75 -5.61
CA PHE A 193 4.48 6.19 -5.72
C PHE A 193 3.55 6.84 -4.72
N LEU A 194 2.33 7.13 -5.15
CA LEU A 194 1.26 7.69 -4.33
C LEU A 194 0.10 6.71 -4.33
N ALA A 195 -0.33 6.26 -3.15
CA ALA A 195 -1.47 5.36 -3.03
C ALA A 195 -2.55 5.91 -2.11
N ASN A 196 -3.79 5.55 -2.41
CA ASN A 196 -4.97 5.88 -1.60
C ASN A 196 -6.02 4.78 -1.73
N TYR A 197 -6.97 4.75 -0.81
CA TYR A 197 -8.06 3.78 -0.76
C TYR A 197 -9.39 4.48 -0.52
N PHE A 198 -10.45 3.97 -1.14
CA PHE A 198 -11.79 4.53 -1.06
C PHE A 198 -12.84 3.45 -0.86
N THR A 199 -13.72 3.65 0.13
CA THR A 199 -14.98 2.90 0.33
C THR A 199 -16.11 3.50 -0.51
N LYS A 200 -15.88 3.63 -1.82
CA LYS A 200 -16.82 4.27 -2.74
C LYS A 200 -16.99 3.44 -4.01
N ASN A 201 -18.15 3.57 -4.63
CA ASN A 201 -18.38 3.01 -5.96
C ASN A 201 -17.58 3.81 -7.00
N SER A 202 -16.72 3.11 -7.76
CA SER A 202 -15.93 3.70 -8.85
C SER A 202 -16.73 3.93 -10.14
N ASN A 203 -17.87 3.24 -10.34
CA ASN A 203 -18.70 3.30 -11.54
C ASN A 203 -19.13 4.70 -12.01
N PRO A 204 -19.51 5.65 -11.12
CA PRO A 204 -19.89 7.00 -11.54
C PRO A 204 -18.78 7.76 -12.28
N SER A 205 -17.52 7.52 -11.91
CA SER A 205 -16.34 8.16 -12.52
C SER A 205 -15.73 7.30 -13.63
N TRP A 206 -15.79 5.97 -13.48
CA TRP A 206 -15.19 4.99 -14.38
C TRP A 206 -16.22 3.90 -14.71
N PRO A 207 -17.07 4.11 -15.73
CA PRO A 207 -18.22 3.24 -15.98
C PRO A 207 -17.84 1.77 -16.11
N HIS A 208 -18.37 0.93 -15.23
CA HIS A 208 -18.13 -0.51 -15.19
C HIS A 208 -18.66 -1.24 -16.43
N SER A 209 -19.58 -0.60 -17.18
CA SER A 209 -20.02 -1.10 -18.48
C SER A 209 -18.96 -1.01 -19.57
N LYS A 210 -17.92 -0.18 -19.38
CA LYS A 210 -16.79 -0.05 -20.29
C LYS A 210 -15.66 -0.94 -19.80
N LYS A 211 -15.72 -2.22 -20.15
CA LYS A 211 -14.77 -3.26 -19.72
C LYS A 211 -14.53 -4.25 -20.85
N ILE A 212 -13.42 -4.97 -20.80
CA ILE A 212 -13.17 -6.09 -21.72
C ILE A 212 -14.17 -7.22 -21.44
N GLU A 213 -14.41 -8.10 -22.43
CA GLU A 213 -15.45 -9.14 -22.35
C GLU A 213 -15.21 -10.13 -21.20
N GLU A 214 -13.94 -10.34 -20.82
CA GLU A 214 -13.51 -11.29 -19.79
C GLU A 214 -13.88 -10.85 -18.37
N ILE A 215 -14.18 -9.57 -18.14
CA ILE A 215 -14.55 -9.07 -16.80
C ILE A 215 -16.06 -9.27 -16.59
N ASP A 216 -16.45 -10.07 -15.60
CA ASP A 216 -17.87 -10.33 -15.26
C ASP A 216 -18.44 -9.24 -14.33
N VAL A 217 -17.85 -9.09 -13.16
CA VAL A 217 -18.32 -8.16 -12.13
C VAL A 217 -17.12 -7.37 -11.61
N ILE A 218 -17.27 -6.05 -11.53
CA ILE A 218 -16.29 -5.15 -10.94
C ILE A 218 -16.81 -4.76 -9.56
N ASP A 219 -15.92 -4.72 -8.56
CA ASP A 219 -16.27 -4.26 -7.23
C ASP A 219 -16.78 -2.81 -7.27
N ASP A 220 -17.98 -2.64 -6.73
CA ASP A 220 -18.75 -1.41 -6.74
C ASP A 220 -18.84 -0.75 -5.35
N ARG A 221 -18.07 -1.24 -4.38
CA ARG A 221 -18.01 -0.73 -3.00
C ARG A 221 -16.68 -0.11 -2.66
N GLU A 222 -15.60 -0.58 -3.27
CA GLU A 222 -14.27 -0.07 -2.98
C GLU A 222 -13.35 0.01 -4.19
N TYR A 223 -12.35 0.89 -4.11
CA TYR A 223 -11.28 0.97 -5.08
C TYR A 223 -10.03 1.59 -4.45
N TRP A 224 -8.89 1.36 -5.11
CA TRP A 224 -7.60 1.93 -4.77
C TRP A 224 -7.13 2.82 -5.91
N THR A 225 -6.30 3.79 -5.57
CA THR A 225 -5.50 4.51 -6.56
C THR A 225 -4.03 4.23 -6.31
N LEU A 226 -3.29 4.02 -7.39
CA LEU A 226 -1.83 3.98 -7.36
C LEU A 226 -1.30 4.83 -8.51
N GLU A 227 -0.55 5.87 -8.19
CA GLU A 227 0.07 6.75 -9.17
C GLU A 227 1.59 6.66 -9.11
N LYS A 228 2.25 6.72 -10.27
CA LYS A 228 3.71 6.88 -10.37
C LYS A 228 4.02 8.34 -10.67
N LYS A 229 4.53 9.06 -9.67
CA LYS A 229 4.90 10.48 -9.76
C LYS A 229 6.36 10.70 -10.15
N GLY A 230 7.20 9.66 -10.01
CA GLY A 230 8.63 9.72 -10.32
C GLY A 230 9.23 8.35 -10.58
N GLY A 231 10.40 8.33 -11.23
CA GLY A 231 11.16 7.13 -11.57
C GLY A 231 10.63 6.33 -12.77
N LYS A 232 11.38 5.31 -13.14
CA LYS A 232 11.14 4.42 -14.29
C LYS A 232 10.80 3.00 -13.88
N GLY A 233 11.02 2.62 -12.61
CA GLY A 233 10.73 1.27 -12.15
C GLY A 233 9.22 1.00 -12.12
N ASP A 234 8.80 -0.12 -12.68
CA ASP A 234 7.43 -0.61 -12.58
C ASP A 234 7.28 -1.67 -11.49
N VAL A 235 6.08 -1.80 -10.94
CA VAL A 235 5.81 -2.59 -9.73
C VAL A 235 4.62 -3.53 -9.93
N MET A 236 4.68 -4.70 -9.31
CA MET A 236 3.49 -5.52 -9.09
C MET A 236 2.67 -4.87 -7.98
N LEU A 237 1.35 -4.99 -8.06
CA LEU A 237 0.41 -4.43 -7.09
C LEU A 237 -0.30 -5.56 -6.36
N THR A 238 -0.37 -5.45 -5.04
CA THR A 238 -1.20 -6.30 -4.20
C THR A 238 -2.30 -5.47 -3.57
N LEU A 239 -3.54 -5.95 -3.60
CA LEU A 239 -4.70 -5.34 -2.95
C LEU A 239 -5.26 -6.30 -1.89
N SER A 240 -5.60 -5.77 -0.72
CA SER A 240 -6.30 -6.53 0.33
C SER A 240 -7.81 -6.52 0.11
N TRP A 241 -8.49 -7.54 0.60
CA TRP A 241 -9.95 -7.59 0.67
C TRP A 241 -10.44 -7.97 2.07
N ASP A 242 -11.72 -7.73 2.33
CA ASP A 242 -12.38 -8.23 3.53
C ASP A 242 -13.87 -8.43 3.28
N GLU A 243 -14.24 -9.71 3.17
CA GLU A 243 -15.60 -10.18 2.96
C GLU A 243 -16.55 -9.89 4.12
N SER A 244 -16.01 -9.55 5.30
CA SER A 244 -16.82 -9.27 6.49
C SER A 244 -17.25 -7.80 6.59
N SER A 245 -16.69 -6.90 5.78
CA SER A 245 -16.98 -5.47 5.89
C SER A 245 -17.18 -4.74 4.55
N THR A 246 -16.18 -4.65 3.67
CA THR A 246 -16.29 -3.80 2.46
C THR A 246 -16.53 -4.58 1.17
N THR A 247 -15.87 -5.73 0.99
CA THR A 247 -15.85 -6.43 -0.28
C THR A 247 -17.20 -7.12 -0.56
N PRO A 248 -17.84 -6.92 -1.72
CA PRO A 248 -19.10 -7.59 -2.07
C PRO A 248 -18.96 -9.13 -2.08
N GLY A 249 -20.02 -9.82 -1.66
CA GLY A 249 -20.04 -11.29 -1.62
C GLY A 249 -19.76 -11.96 -2.97
N ASP A 250 -20.18 -11.36 -4.09
CA ASP A 250 -19.93 -11.91 -5.42
C ASP A 250 -18.45 -11.81 -5.85
N ILE A 251 -17.70 -10.90 -5.24
CA ILE A 251 -16.24 -10.75 -5.42
C ILE A 251 -15.52 -11.65 -4.42
N ALA A 252 -15.87 -11.55 -3.14
CA ALA A 252 -15.23 -12.29 -2.05
C ALA A 252 -15.38 -13.82 -2.15
N ASN A 253 -16.49 -14.30 -2.72
CA ASN A 253 -16.75 -15.73 -2.90
C ASN A 253 -16.43 -16.22 -4.33
N ALA A 254 -15.77 -15.39 -5.15
CA ALA A 254 -15.28 -15.86 -6.43
C ALA A 254 -14.24 -16.98 -6.23
N GLU A 255 -14.26 -17.96 -7.13
CA GLU A 255 -13.17 -18.94 -7.21
C GLU A 255 -11.82 -18.21 -7.33
N GLU A 256 -10.79 -18.69 -6.64
CA GLU A 256 -9.48 -18.02 -6.55
C GLU A 256 -8.90 -17.69 -7.93
N GLU A 257 -9.09 -18.58 -8.90
CA GLU A 257 -8.61 -18.39 -10.28
C GLU A 257 -9.36 -17.33 -11.09
N ASN A 258 -10.49 -16.83 -10.57
CA ASN A 258 -11.34 -15.83 -11.22
C ASN A 258 -11.31 -14.48 -10.48
N LEU A 259 -10.63 -14.37 -9.35
CA LEU A 259 -10.52 -13.12 -8.61
C LEU A 259 -9.26 -12.36 -9.04
N HIS A 260 -9.46 -11.28 -9.78
CA HIS A 260 -8.38 -10.50 -10.39
C HIS A 260 -8.39 -9.03 -9.93
N ILE A 261 -7.26 -8.37 -10.12
CA ILE A 261 -7.17 -6.91 -10.09
C ILE A 261 -7.50 -6.38 -11.49
N VAL A 262 -8.39 -5.39 -11.55
CA VAL A 262 -8.70 -4.65 -12.78
C VAL A 262 -8.32 -3.19 -12.62
N ARG A 263 -8.00 -2.55 -13.74
CA ARG A 263 -7.57 -1.14 -13.77
C ARG A 263 -8.32 -0.37 -14.84
N TRP A 264 -8.68 0.87 -14.55
CA TRP A 264 -9.17 1.79 -15.59
C TRP A 264 -8.01 2.25 -16.48
N SER A 265 -8.07 1.91 -17.78
CA SER A 265 -7.16 2.43 -18.79
C SER A 265 -7.72 3.72 -19.38
N THR A 266 -7.04 4.85 -19.14
CA THR A 266 -7.39 6.14 -19.74
C THR A 266 -7.19 6.13 -21.26
N GLU A 267 -6.16 5.44 -21.75
CA GLU A 267 -5.85 5.30 -23.17
C GLU A 267 -6.94 4.54 -23.92
N LYS A 268 -7.40 3.41 -23.36
CA LYS A 268 -8.46 2.58 -23.96
C LYS A 268 -9.87 3.04 -23.56
N ASN A 269 -9.99 3.94 -22.58
CA ASN A 269 -11.25 4.41 -22.01
C ASN A 269 -12.13 3.26 -21.50
N MET A 270 -11.52 2.26 -20.85
CA MET A 270 -12.19 1.06 -20.34
C MET A 270 -11.39 0.34 -19.26
N TRP A 271 -12.05 -0.49 -18.46
CA TRP A 271 -11.45 -1.42 -17.51
C TRP A 271 -10.73 -2.56 -18.24
N VAL A 272 -9.48 -2.79 -17.83
CA VAL A 272 -8.62 -3.88 -18.30
C VAL A 272 -8.26 -4.82 -17.15
N ASP A 273 -7.99 -6.07 -17.49
CA ASP A 273 -7.56 -7.10 -16.54
C ASP A 273 -6.04 -7.07 -16.32
N GLU A 274 -5.61 -6.84 -15.07
CA GLU A 274 -4.20 -6.91 -14.65
C GLU A 274 -3.81 -8.33 -14.17
N GLY A 275 -4.77 -9.26 -14.09
CA GLY A 275 -4.58 -10.60 -13.57
C GLY A 275 -4.76 -10.68 -12.05
N GLY A 276 -4.64 -11.89 -11.50
CA GLY A 276 -4.75 -12.14 -10.08
C GLY A 276 -3.98 -13.37 -9.64
N VAL A 277 -3.33 -13.26 -8.48
CA VAL A 277 -2.78 -14.37 -7.70
C VAL A 277 -3.30 -14.19 -6.29
N VAL A 278 -4.20 -15.09 -5.88
CA VAL A 278 -4.95 -15.00 -4.63
C VAL A 278 -4.16 -15.67 -3.51
N ASP A 279 -4.01 -14.97 -2.38
CA ASP A 279 -3.58 -15.53 -1.10
C ASP A 279 -4.74 -15.42 -0.11
N VAL A 280 -5.45 -16.53 0.07
CA VAL A 280 -6.62 -16.61 0.95
C VAL A 280 -6.24 -16.42 2.42
N SER A 281 -5.04 -16.83 2.83
CA SER A 281 -4.61 -16.74 4.23
C SER A 281 -4.38 -15.28 4.64
N ASN A 282 -3.80 -14.50 3.73
CA ASN A 282 -3.54 -13.08 3.94
C ASN A 282 -4.64 -12.15 3.42
N LYS A 283 -5.64 -12.71 2.73
CA LYS A 283 -6.74 -11.98 2.08
C LYS A 283 -6.26 -10.93 1.09
N THR A 284 -5.36 -11.33 0.21
CA THR A 284 -4.76 -10.42 -0.78
C THR A 284 -4.76 -10.99 -2.18
N VAL A 285 -4.99 -10.15 -3.19
CA VAL A 285 -4.77 -10.47 -4.61
C VAL A 285 -3.54 -9.71 -5.07
N SER A 286 -2.60 -10.37 -5.73
CA SER A 286 -1.45 -9.73 -6.37
C SER A 286 -1.55 -9.80 -7.89
N THR A 287 -1.11 -8.77 -8.59
CA THR A 287 -0.85 -8.88 -10.02
C THR A 287 0.32 -9.84 -10.25
N PRO A 288 0.28 -10.72 -11.25
CA PRO A 288 1.36 -11.68 -11.52
C PRO A 288 2.63 -11.03 -12.11
N VAL A 289 2.49 -9.81 -12.61
CA VAL A 289 3.55 -8.99 -13.22
C VAL A 289 3.36 -7.53 -12.88
N SER A 290 4.34 -6.69 -13.23
CA SER A 290 4.21 -5.26 -13.09
C SER A 290 2.95 -4.74 -13.79
N VAL A 291 2.24 -3.83 -13.12
CA VAL A 291 0.99 -3.26 -13.64
C VAL A 291 1.21 -2.62 -15.02
N SER A 292 0.25 -2.81 -15.93
CA SER A 292 0.35 -2.27 -17.29
C SER A 292 0.15 -0.75 -17.36
N GLY A 293 -0.26 -0.13 -16.26
CA GLY A 293 -0.38 1.32 -16.09
C GLY A 293 -0.77 1.68 -14.67
N TYR A 294 -0.92 2.97 -14.41
CA TYR A 294 -1.24 3.54 -13.10
C TYR A 294 -2.57 4.28 -13.15
N GLY A 295 -3.15 4.58 -11.99
CA GLY A 295 -4.46 5.23 -11.85
C GLY A 295 -5.36 4.45 -10.90
N VAL A 296 -6.57 4.11 -11.35
CA VAL A 296 -7.61 3.48 -10.52
C VAL A 296 -7.63 1.98 -10.70
N PHE A 297 -7.62 1.27 -9.58
CA PHE A 297 -7.65 -0.18 -9.49
C PHE A 297 -8.79 -0.63 -8.59
N THR A 298 -9.37 -1.79 -8.89
CA THR A 298 -10.27 -2.47 -7.96
C THR A 298 -10.26 -3.97 -8.21
N LEU A 299 -10.95 -4.73 -7.37
CA LEU A 299 -11.13 -6.17 -7.56
C LEU A 299 -12.25 -6.45 -8.55
N ALA A 300 -12.13 -7.57 -9.25
CA ALA A 300 -13.18 -8.04 -10.14
C ALA A 300 -13.21 -9.57 -10.17
N LYS A 301 -14.41 -10.09 -10.40
CA LYS A 301 -14.59 -11.46 -10.84
C LYS A 301 -14.51 -11.50 -12.36
N VAL A 302 -13.62 -12.32 -12.90
CA VAL A 302 -13.49 -12.55 -14.35
C VAL A 302 -14.18 -13.85 -14.75
N PHE A 303 -14.73 -13.89 -15.96
CA PHE A 303 -15.30 -15.10 -16.54
C PHE A 303 -14.19 -15.96 -17.14
N ALA A 304 -14.03 -17.18 -16.62
CA ALA A 304 -13.29 -18.24 -17.29
C ALA A 304 -14.25 -19.12 -18.11
N PHE A 305 -14.63 -18.69 -19.32
CA PHE A 305 -15.22 -19.64 -20.27
C PHE A 305 -14.10 -20.40 -20.98
N LEU A 306 -13.40 -21.28 -20.28
CA LEU A 306 -12.49 -22.17 -20.98
C LEU A 306 -13.30 -23.29 -21.65
N PRO A 307 -13.04 -23.61 -22.94
CA PRO A 307 -13.73 -24.70 -23.65
C PRO A 307 -13.39 -26.08 -23.05
N CYS A 308 -12.44 -26.13 -22.12
CA CYS A 308 -11.91 -27.32 -21.49
C CYS A 308 -11.47 -27.01 -20.04
N LYS A 309 -11.35 -28.06 -19.22
CA LYS A 309 -10.72 -27.96 -17.91
C LYS A 309 -9.21 -27.80 -18.07
N LEU A 310 -8.65 -26.74 -17.49
CA LEU A 310 -7.21 -26.48 -17.43
C LEU A 310 -6.71 -26.76 -16.01
N ILE A 311 -5.71 -27.62 -15.86
CA ILE A 311 -5.11 -27.95 -14.55
C ILE A 311 -3.65 -27.52 -14.56
N VAL A 312 -3.29 -26.64 -13.64
CA VAL A 312 -1.92 -26.16 -13.49
C VAL A 312 -1.28 -26.79 -12.26
N TYR A 313 -0.15 -27.47 -12.44
CA TYR A 313 0.65 -28.01 -11.34
C TYR A 313 1.74 -26.99 -10.99
N ASN A 314 1.64 -26.39 -9.81
CA ASN A 314 2.41 -25.23 -9.38
C ASN A 314 3.76 -25.57 -8.72
N ALA A 315 4.32 -26.76 -8.95
CA ALA A 315 5.61 -27.17 -8.41
C ALA A 315 6.52 -27.76 -9.50
N VAL A 316 7.80 -27.37 -9.49
CA VAL A 316 8.84 -27.87 -10.39
C VAL A 316 10.07 -28.27 -9.59
N SER A 317 10.55 -29.48 -9.80
CA SER A 317 11.77 -30.05 -9.23
C SER A 317 12.57 -30.69 -10.37
N PRO A 318 13.44 -29.95 -11.08
CA PRO A 318 14.14 -30.44 -12.27
C PRO A 318 15.35 -31.30 -11.88
N ASN A 319 15.13 -32.36 -11.11
CA ASN A 319 16.15 -33.27 -10.59
C ASN A 319 16.32 -34.55 -11.43
N GLY A 320 15.47 -34.75 -12.45
CA GLY A 320 15.53 -35.88 -13.38
C GLY A 320 14.93 -37.17 -12.82
N ASP A 321 14.13 -37.12 -11.76
CA ASP A 321 13.45 -38.30 -11.21
C ASP A 321 12.14 -38.66 -11.94
N GLY A 322 11.74 -37.86 -12.93
CA GLY A 322 10.51 -38.03 -13.71
C GLY A 322 9.28 -37.39 -13.07
N MET A 323 9.39 -36.84 -11.86
CA MET A 323 8.31 -36.21 -11.11
C MET A 323 8.51 -34.70 -11.04
N ASN A 324 7.54 -33.94 -11.56
CA ASN A 324 7.58 -32.47 -11.56
C ASN A 324 8.85 -31.86 -12.20
N ASP A 325 9.53 -32.58 -13.10
CA ASP A 325 10.74 -32.10 -13.79
C ASP A 325 10.54 -30.86 -14.68
N TYR A 326 9.29 -30.47 -14.89
CA TYR A 326 8.90 -29.31 -15.68
C TYR A 326 7.57 -28.73 -15.18
N PHE A 327 7.29 -27.49 -15.54
CA PHE A 327 6.02 -26.86 -15.24
C PHE A 327 4.89 -27.50 -16.05
N ARG A 328 4.08 -28.33 -15.41
CA ARG A 328 3.03 -29.11 -16.08
C ARG A 328 1.72 -28.34 -16.10
N VAL A 329 1.17 -28.16 -17.30
CA VAL A 329 -0.16 -27.60 -17.52
C VAL A 329 -0.96 -28.57 -18.39
N GLU A 330 -2.00 -29.17 -17.83
CA GLU A 330 -2.91 -30.05 -18.55
C GLU A 330 -4.07 -29.25 -19.14
N GLY A 331 -4.48 -29.60 -20.35
CA GLY A 331 -5.60 -28.97 -21.05
C GLY A 331 -5.21 -27.92 -22.09
N LEU A 332 -3.93 -27.53 -22.20
CA LEU A 332 -3.46 -26.56 -23.22
C LEU A 332 -3.66 -27.04 -24.66
N ASN A 333 -3.64 -28.36 -24.88
CA ASN A 333 -3.82 -28.98 -26.18
C ASN A 333 -5.29 -29.42 -26.43
N ALA A 334 -6.23 -29.00 -25.57
CA ALA A 334 -7.62 -29.41 -25.68
C ALA A 334 -8.40 -28.60 -26.73
N CYS A 335 -9.59 -29.11 -27.06
CA CYS A 335 -10.26 -29.06 -28.37
C CYS A 335 -10.54 -27.70 -29.04
N SER A 336 -10.20 -26.55 -28.44
CA SER A 336 -10.47 -25.25 -29.07
C SER A 336 -9.43 -24.18 -28.80
N ILE A 337 -8.36 -24.46 -28.05
CA ILE A 337 -7.25 -23.52 -27.86
C ILE A 337 -6.43 -23.52 -29.15
N SER A 338 -6.49 -22.41 -29.88
CA SER A 338 -5.77 -22.22 -31.15
C SER A 338 -4.34 -21.75 -30.94
N HIS A 339 -4.11 -20.96 -29.88
CA HIS A 339 -2.81 -20.42 -29.51
C HIS A 339 -2.70 -20.40 -27.99
N ASN A 340 -1.53 -20.75 -27.48
CA ASN A 340 -1.19 -20.54 -26.08
C ASN A 340 0.22 -19.97 -25.97
N SER A 341 0.48 -19.21 -24.91
CA SER A 341 1.82 -18.84 -24.49
C SER A 341 1.95 -18.90 -22.98
N VAL A 342 3.12 -19.32 -22.50
CA VAL A 342 3.46 -19.34 -21.09
C VAL A 342 4.61 -18.39 -20.86
N GLN A 343 4.41 -17.46 -19.94
CA GLN A 343 5.42 -16.55 -19.43
C GLN A 343 5.66 -16.86 -17.95
N ILE A 344 6.91 -16.84 -17.51
CA ILE A 344 7.29 -17.02 -16.11
C ILE A 344 8.17 -15.86 -15.68
N PHE A 345 7.87 -15.33 -14.51
CA PHE A 345 8.50 -14.16 -13.90
C PHE A 345 9.09 -14.57 -12.57
N ASN A 346 10.24 -14.03 -12.22
CA ASN A 346 10.74 -14.17 -10.86
C ASN A 346 9.89 -13.31 -9.91
N ARG A 347 10.09 -13.53 -8.61
CA ARG A 347 9.50 -12.75 -7.53
C ARG A 347 9.57 -11.22 -7.68
N TRP A 348 10.53 -10.67 -8.44
CA TRP A 348 10.70 -9.22 -8.65
C TRP A 348 10.02 -8.73 -9.95
N GLY A 349 9.13 -9.53 -10.55
CA GLY A 349 8.44 -9.20 -11.80
C GLY A 349 9.30 -9.30 -13.06
N VAL A 350 10.55 -9.77 -12.96
CA VAL A 350 11.43 -9.91 -14.14
C VAL A 350 11.11 -11.20 -14.88
N MET A 351 10.79 -11.08 -16.17
CA MET A 351 10.53 -12.24 -17.04
C MET A 351 11.79 -13.11 -17.17
N VAL A 352 11.66 -14.38 -16.81
CA VAL A 352 12.73 -15.37 -16.90
C VAL A 352 12.50 -16.41 -17.99
N TYR A 353 11.24 -16.64 -18.38
CA TYR A 353 10.90 -17.59 -19.43
C TYR A 353 9.69 -17.08 -20.23
N GLU A 354 9.71 -17.32 -21.54
CA GLU A 354 8.55 -17.13 -22.40
C GLU A 354 8.57 -18.16 -23.52
N GLU A 355 7.43 -18.78 -23.79
CA GLU A 355 7.30 -19.74 -24.88
C GLU A 355 5.90 -19.71 -25.47
N SER A 356 5.81 -19.88 -26.79
CA SER A 356 4.56 -19.96 -27.55
C SER A 356 4.30 -21.40 -27.99
N GLY A 357 3.06 -21.88 -27.93
CA GLY A 357 2.75 -23.30 -28.13
C GLY A 357 3.39 -24.16 -27.03
N TYR A 358 3.23 -23.74 -25.78
CA TYR A 358 3.75 -24.46 -24.62
C TYR A 358 3.14 -25.86 -24.55
N GLY A 359 3.96 -26.86 -24.26
CA GLY A 359 3.57 -28.27 -24.28
C GLY A 359 3.74 -28.95 -25.64
N GLU A 360 3.93 -28.21 -26.74
CA GLU A 360 4.17 -28.78 -28.07
C GLU A 360 5.66 -29.03 -28.31
N SER A 361 6.01 -30.13 -28.98
CA SER A 361 7.39 -30.41 -29.44
C SER A 361 8.47 -30.27 -28.34
N GLY A 362 8.14 -30.58 -27.09
CA GLY A 362 9.07 -30.50 -25.95
C GLY A 362 9.30 -29.09 -25.39
N LYS A 363 8.52 -28.09 -25.83
CA LYS A 363 8.50 -26.73 -25.30
C LYS A 363 7.98 -26.71 -23.86
N LEU A 364 8.89 -26.89 -22.92
CA LEU A 364 8.59 -27.03 -21.49
C LEU A 364 9.59 -26.22 -20.67
N PHE A 365 9.11 -25.60 -19.61
CA PHE A 365 9.95 -24.92 -18.63
C PHE A 365 10.48 -25.93 -17.61
N ARG A 366 11.81 -26.07 -17.55
CA ARG A 366 12.52 -27.05 -16.71
C ARG A 366 13.38 -26.40 -15.63
N GLY A 367 12.96 -25.23 -15.13
CA GLY A 367 13.79 -24.43 -14.21
C GLY A 367 14.90 -23.64 -14.90
N TYR A 368 14.92 -23.60 -16.24
CA TYR A 368 15.91 -22.83 -16.99
C TYR A 368 15.29 -21.59 -17.64
N SER A 369 15.95 -20.46 -17.47
CA SER A 369 15.65 -19.22 -18.15
C SER A 369 16.02 -19.28 -19.64
N ASN A 370 15.15 -18.71 -20.48
CA ASN A 370 15.47 -18.37 -21.88
C ASN A 370 15.56 -16.85 -22.13
N LYS A 371 15.44 -16.04 -21.07
CA LYS A 371 15.54 -14.58 -21.09
C LYS A 371 16.81 -14.04 -20.44
N LEU A 372 17.35 -14.76 -19.46
CA LEU A 372 18.52 -14.34 -18.69
C LEU A 372 19.81 -15.05 -19.17
N PRO A 373 20.99 -14.42 -19.01
CA PRO A 373 22.27 -15.03 -19.38
C PRO A 373 22.60 -16.27 -18.56
N ASN A 374 22.30 -16.25 -17.26
CA ASN A 374 22.39 -17.45 -16.42
C ASN A 374 21.14 -18.29 -16.64
N LYS A 375 21.32 -19.45 -17.26
CA LYS A 375 20.20 -20.30 -17.66
C LYS A 375 19.57 -21.01 -16.47
N LEU A 376 20.30 -21.47 -15.45
CA LEU A 376 19.67 -22.16 -14.32
C LEU A 376 19.13 -21.15 -13.31
N LEU A 377 17.84 -21.28 -12.99
CA LEU A 377 17.17 -20.39 -12.04
C LEU A 377 17.31 -20.92 -10.61
N PRO A 378 17.47 -20.03 -9.60
CA PRO A 378 17.54 -20.44 -8.21
C PRO A 378 16.19 -20.92 -7.70
N ALA A 379 16.21 -21.79 -6.67
CA ALA A 379 15.02 -22.20 -5.96
C ALA A 379 14.25 -21.00 -5.36
N GLY A 380 12.93 -21.10 -5.34
CA GLY A 380 12.04 -20.09 -4.78
C GLY A 380 10.71 -19.97 -5.52
N THR A 381 9.95 -18.94 -5.17
CA THR A 381 8.65 -18.63 -5.78
C THR A 381 8.83 -17.78 -7.04
N TYR A 382 8.15 -18.22 -8.09
CA TYR A 382 7.99 -17.56 -9.38
C TYR A 382 6.50 -17.34 -9.63
N PHE A 383 6.17 -16.55 -10.63
CA PHE A 383 4.81 -16.31 -11.08
C PHE A 383 4.69 -16.67 -12.55
N TYR A 384 3.56 -17.23 -12.95
CA TYR A 384 3.28 -17.56 -14.34
C TYR A 384 2.09 -16.78 -14.87
N ILE A 385 2.12 -16.50 -16.17
CA ILE A 385 0.97 -16.08 -16.96
C ILE A 385 0.84 -17.04 -18.13
N ILE A 386 -0.35 -17.62 -18.26
CA ILE A 386 -0.76 -18.43 -19.40
C ILE A 386 -1.78 -17.61 -20.19
N ASN A 387 -1.40 -17.18 -21.39
CA ASN A 387 -2.32 -16.55 -22.32
C ASN A 387 -2.82 -17.61 -23.29
N MET A 388 -4.14 -17.65 -23.51
CA MET A 388 -4.80 -18.60 -24.40
C MET A 388 -5.76 -17.86 -25.32
N SER A 389 -5.85 -18.32 -26.56
CA SER A 389 -6.87 -17.86 -27.50
C SER A 389 -7.63 -19.06 -28.07
N TYR A 390 -8.96 -19.01 -28.01
CA TYR A 390 -9.84 -20.08 -28.50
C TYR A 390 -11.01 -19.52 -29.30
N ASP A 391 -11.63 -20.35 -30.13
CA ASP A 391 -12.87 -19.99 -30.82
C ASP A 391 -14.06 -20.39 -29.94
N ALA A 392 -14.94 -19.42 -29.66
CA ALA A 392 -16.22 -19.66 -29.03
C ALA A 392 -17.35 -19.16 -29.94
N GLY A 393 -17.88 -20.06 -30.77
CA GLY A 393 -19.03 -19.75 -31.63
C GLY A 393 -18.72 -18.80 -32.79
N GLY A 394 -17.54 -18.94 -33.40
CA GLY A 394 -17.07 -18.13 -34.53
C GLY A 394 -16.43 -16.79 -34.13
N LYS A 395 -16.20 -16.58 -32.84
CA LYS A 395 -15.47 -15.42 -32.30
C LYS A 395 -14.21 -15.89 -31.60
N SER A 396 -13.08 -15.24 -31.92
CA SER A 396 -11.84 -15.44 -31.18
C SER A 396 -11.97 -14.80 -29.80
N GLN A 397 -11.83 -15.62 -28.77
CA GLN A 397 -11.82 -15.23 -27.37
C GLN A 397 -10.40 -15.37 -26.82
N SER A 398 -10.05 -14.51 -25.86
CA SER A 398 -8.80 -14.60 -25.12
C SER A 398 -9.09 -14.94 -23.66
N HIS A 399 -8.19 -15.67 -23.03
CA HIS A 399 -8.26 -15.93 -21.60
C HIS A 399 -6.85 -15.91 -21.01
N LYS A 400 -6.73 -15.28 -19.84
CA LYS A 400 -5.50 -15.19 -19.08
C LYS A 400 -5.66 -15.96 -17.79
N LYS A 401 -4.73 -16.88 -17.53
CA LYS A 401 -4.60 -17.55 -16.24
C LYS A 401 -3.26 -17.19 -15.61
N SER A 402 -3.28 -16.80 -14.35
CA SER A 402 -2.08 -16.52 -13.58
C SER A 402 -2.04 -17.28 -12.26
N GLY A 403 -0.85 -17.41 -11.71
CA GLY A 403 -0.63 -18.07 -10.43
C GLY A 403 0.84 -18.07 -10.05
N TYR A 404 1.15 -18.67 -8.90
CA TYR A 404 2.52 -18.89 -8.47
C TYR A 404 3.05 -20.25 -8.89
N LEU A 405 4.38 -20.37 -8.98
CA LEU A 405 5.12 -21.57 -9.32
C LEU A 405 6.28 -21.71 -8.33
N TYR A 406 6.35 -22.84 -7.63
CA TYR A 406 7.45 -23.15 -6.74
C TYR A 406 8.54 -23.94 -7.50
N LEU A 407 9.76 -23.41 -7.55
CA LEU A 407 10.93 -24.07 -8.15
C LEU A 407 11.87 -24.53 -7.04
N ASN A 408 12.24 -25.81 -7.05
CA ASN A 408 13.17 -26.44 -6.10
C ASN A 408 14.50 -26.81 -6.72
#